data_AF-A0A4Y2VCI5-F1
#
_entry.id   AF-A0A4Y2VCI5-F1
#
_cell.length_a   1.000
_cell.length_b   1.000
_cell.length_c   1.000
_cell.angle_alpha   90.00
_cell.angle_beta   90.00
_cell.angle_gamma   90.00
#
_symmetry.space_group_name_H-M   'P 1'
#
loop_
_entity.id
_entity.type
_entity.pdbx_description
1 polymer ?
#
loop_
_entity_poly.entity_id
_entity_poly.type
_entity_poly.pdbx_seq_one_letter_code
_entity_poly.pdbx_strand_id
1 'polypeptide(L)' 'RSYTVLRSGELLIHEIQEKDSNWGYRCQMRHRLTGEMVTSANSAKIIVTGKDLVY' A
#
# COMPACT_ATOMS: atom_id res chain seq x y z
N ARG A 1 -10.42 -5.78 -8.46
CA ARG A 1 -9.42 -5.45 -7.40
C ARG A 1 -8.07 -6.02 -7.78
N SER A 2 -7.13 -5.14 -8.11
CA SER A 2 -5.77 -5.48 -8.49
C SER A 2 -4.80 -4.50 -7.81
N TYR A 3 -3.56 -4.95 -7.66
CA TYR A 3 -2.47 -4.18 -7.10
C TYR A 3 -1.35 -4.11 -8.12
N THR A 4 -0.68 -2.97 -8.22
CA THR A 4 0.45 -2.79 -9.14
C THR A 4 1.56 -2.07 -8.41
N VAL A 5 2.75 -2.65 -8.40
CA VAL A 5 3.95 -1.92 -7.98
C VAL A 5 4.48 -1.16 -9.19
N LEU A 6 4.54 0.16 -9.09
CA LEU A 6 5.07 1.01 -10.14
C LEU A 6 6.58 0.80 -10.27
N ARG A 7 7.17 1.15 -11.42
CA ARG A 7 8.62 1.02 -11.64
C ARG A 7 9.46 1.86 -10.68
N SER A 8 8.90 2.95 -10.17
CA SER A 8 9.48 3.81 -9.13
C SER A 8 9.36 3.23 -7.71
N GLY A 9 8.58 2.16 -7.52
CA GLY A 9 8.50 1.40 -6.27
C GLY A 9 7.24 1.65 -5.42
N GLU A 10 6.37 2.58 -5.79
CA GLU A 10 5.10 2.82 -5.11
C GLU A 10 4.09 1.72 -5.40
N LEU A 11 3.16 1.52 -4.47
CA LEU A 11 2.03 0.62 -4.62
C LEU A 11 0.80 1.38 -5.12
N LEU A 12 0.36 1.10 -6.34
CA LEU A 12 -0.92 1.54 -6.88
C LEU A 12 -2.00 0.50 -6.55
N ILE A 13 -3.07 0.96 -5.91
CA ILE A 13 -4.23 0.15 -5.54
C ILE A 13 -5.41 0.60 -6.40
N HIS A 14 -5.90 -0.30 -7.25
CA HIS A 14 -7.01 0.01 -8.16
C HIS A 14 -8.34 -0.20 -7.45
N GLU A 15 -9.26 0.76 -7.63
CA GLU A 15 -10.63 0.72 -7.08
C GLU A 15 -10.64 0.54 -5.55
N ILE A 16 -10.10 1.52 -4.81
CA ILE A 16 -10.08 1.51 -3.35
C ILE A 16 -11.50 1.34 -2.78
N GLN A 17 -11.66 0.37 -1.88
CA GLN A 17 -12.88 0.09 -1.12
C GLN A 17 -12.61 0.18 0.39
N GLU A 18 -13.67 0.26 1.19
CA GLU A 18 -13.54 0.36 2.65
C GLU A 18 -12.70 -0.77 3.26
N LYS A 19 -12.83 -2.00 2.71
CA LYS A 19 -12.03 -3.17 3.10
C LYS A 19 -10.52 -2.99 2.93
N ASP A 20 -10.07 -2.07 2.06
CA ASP A 20 -8.64 -1.75 1.89
C ASP A 20 -8.07 -1.06 3.15
N SER A 21 -8.91 -0.44 3.98
CA SER A 21 -8.54 0.19 5.25
C SER A 21 -8.26 -0.81 6.37
N ASN A 22 -8.68 -2.07 6.21
CA ASN A 22 -8.44 -3.12 7.21
C ASN A 22 -7.01 -3.64 7.18
N TRP A 23 -6.24 -3.36 6.13
CA TRP A 23 -4.90 -3.88 5.95
C TRP A 23 -3.83 -2.79 6.20
N GLY A 24 -2.70 -3.23 6.77
CA GLY A 24 -1.50 -2.42 6.88
C GLY A 24 -0.54 -2.71 5.73
N TYR A 25 -0.05 -1.67 5.07
CA TYR A 25 0.87 -1.78 3.94
C TYR A 25 2.29 -1.46 4.38
N ARG A 26 3.26 -2.26 3.95
CA ARG A 26 4.70 -2.04 4.20
C ARG A 26 5.46 -2.13 2.90
N CYS A 27 6.51 -1.34 2.77
CA CYS A 27 7.45 -1.49 1.66
C CYS A 27 8.65 -2.35 2.11
N GLN A 28 9.24 -3.06 1.16
CA GLN A 28 10.46 -3.82 1.35
C GLN A 28 11.50 -3.29 0.37
N MET A 29 12.64 -2.89 0.89
CA MET A 29 13.75 -2.33 0.13
C MET A 29 14.91 -3.32 0.10
N ARG A 30 15.57 -3.41 -1.06
CA ARG A 30 16.80 -4.16 -1.22
C ARG A 30 17.96 -3.19 -1.40
N HIS A 31 18.94 -3.24 -0.51
CA HIS A 31 20.17 -2.48 -0.70
C HIS A 31 20.98 -3.11 -1.84
N ARG A 32 21.25 -2.35 -2.91
CA ARG A 32 21.83 -2.89 -4.14
C ARG A 32 23.24 -3.47 -3.96
N LEU A 33 24.05 -2.87 -3.08
CA LEU A 33 25.45 -3.26 -2.90
C LEU A 33 25.61 -4.44 -1.93
N THR A 34 24.89 -4.43 -0.81
CA THR A 34 25.00 -5.48 0.23
C THR A 34 23.99 -6.60 0.04
N GLY A 35 22.94 -6.37 -0.76
CA GLY A 35 21.83 -7.31 -0.94
C GLY A 35 20.86 -7.38 0.24
N GLU A 36 21.09 -6.60 1.30
CA GLU A 36 20.25 -6.60 2.50
C GLU A 36 18.80 -6.20 2.18
N MET A 37 17.86 -6.93 2.76
CA MET A 37 16.42 -6.68 2.62
C MET A 37 15.91 -6.05 3.91
N VAL A 38 15.38 -4.84 3.82
CA VAL A 38 14.82 -4.10 4.96
C VAL A 38 13.36 -3.78 4.70
N THR A 39 12.50 -4.12 5.65
CA THR A 39 11.08 -3.74 5.63
C THR A 39 10.88 -2.43 6.38
N SER A 40 9.95 -1.59 5.93
CA SER A 40 9.61 -0.37 6.67
C SER A 40 9.24 -0.67 8.13
N ALA A 41 9.83 0.09 9.06
CA ALA A 41 9.55 -0.03 10.48
C ALA A 41 8.06 0.15 10.78
N ASN A 42 7.44 1.14 10.12
CA ASN A 42 6.04 1.48 10.27
C ASN A 42 5.21 0.90 9.11
N SER A 43 3.97 0.50 9.41
CA SER A 43 2.97 0.17 8.40
C SER A 43 2.14 1.40 8.06
N ALA A 44 1.96 1.67 6.77
CA ALA A 44 1.00 2.63 6.28
C ALA A 44 -0.42 2.07 6.36
N LYS A 45 -1.40 2.95 6.56
CA LYS A 45 -2.82 2.61 6.58
C LYS A 45 -3.56 3.50 5.59
N ILE A 46 -4.54 2.92 4.91
CA ILE A 46 -5.45 3.66 4.05
C ILE A 46 -6.64 4.10 4.88
N ILE A 47 -7.03 5.36 4.74
CA ILE A 47 -8.23 5.91 5.35
C ILE A 47 -9.16 6.29 4.20
N VAL A 48 -10.19 5.49 3.99
CA VAL A 48 -11.25 5.80 3.02
C VAL A 48 -12.22 6.76 3.68
N THR A 49 -12.37 7.96 3.11
CA THR A 49 -13.34 8.96 3.58
C THR A 49 -14.32 9.27 2.46
N GLY A 50 -15.60 9.16 2.78
CA GLY A 50 -16.70 9.33 1.84
C GLY A 50 -17.94 8.75 2.51
N LYS A 51 -19.03 9.50 2.59
CA LYS A 51 -20.31 8.93 2.99
C LYS A 51 -20.80 8.11 1.80
N ASP A 52 -21.08 6.83 2.01
CA ASP A 52 -22.08 6.14 1.21
C ASP A 52 -23.40 6.87 1.47
N LEU A 53 -23.63 7.97 0.76
CA LEU A 53 -24.96 8.52 0.58
C LEU A 53 -25.67 7.54 -0.35
N VAL A 54 -26.17 6.46 0.25
CA VAL A 54 -27.21 5.63 -0.33
C VAL A 54 -28.43 6.55 -0.46
N TYR A 55 -28.66 7.05 -1.67
CA TYR A 55 -29.93 7.66 -2.07
C TYR A 55 -30.94 6.56 -2.36
#